data_AF-A0AA96PX64-F1
#
_entry.id   AF-A0AA96PX64-F1
#
_cell.length_a   1.000
_cell.length_b   1.000
_cell.length_c   1.000
_cell.angle_alpha   90.00
_cell.angle_beta   90.00
_cell.angle_gamma   90.00
#
_symmetry.space_group_name_H-M   'P 1'
#
loop_
_entity.id
_entity.type
_entity.pdbx_description
1 polymer ?
#
loop_
_entity_poly.entity_id
_entity_poly.type
_entity_poly.pdbx_seq_one_letter_code
_entity_poly.pdbx_strand_id
1 'polypeptide(L)' 'MNIQRAKELSVSAEQANVSFQGMPVMIQHVDESNETARIYEVKNPGRELTVPVNSLEEI' A
#
# COMPACT_ATOMS: atom_id res chain seq x y z
N MET A 1 -8.88 1.29 -3.51
CA MET A 1 -9.03 0.86 -2.09
C MET A 1 -9.34 2.06 -1.19
N ASN A 2 -9.74 1.89 0.09
CA ASN A 2 -9.97 3.01 1.03
C ASN A 2 -8.94 3.05 2.19
N ILE A 3 -8.91 4.16 2.92
CA ILE A 3 -7.93 4.46 3.99
C ILE A 3 -7.98 3.43 5.13
N GLN A 4 -9.18 3.08 5.60
CA GLN A 4 -9.33 2.11 6.69
C GLN A 4 -8.76 0.74 6.28
N ARG A 5 -9.10 0.25 5.09
CA ARG A 5 -8.57 -1.01 4.57
C ARG A 5 -7.04 -0.95 4.40
N ALA A 6 -6.50 0.20 3.99
CA ALA A 6 -5.04 0.39 3.85
C ALA A 6 -4.31 0.23 5.16
N LYS A 7 -4.89 0.73 6.24
CA LYS A 7 -4.32 0.54 7.57
C LYS A 7 -4.37 -0.90 8.02
N GLU A 8 -5.49 -1.58 7.83
CA GLU A 8 -5.62 -3.00 8.17
C GLU A 8 -4.56 -3.85 7.44
N LEU A 9 -4.32 -3.59 6.15
CA LEU A 9 -3.30 -4.29 5.37
C LEU A 9 -1.87 -3.88 5.75
N SER A 10 -1.65 -2.64 6.22
CA SER A 10 -0.32 -2.21 6.68
C SER A 10 0.13 -2.89 7.98
N VAL A 11 -0.81 -3.38 8.80
CA VAL A 11 -0.52 -4.08 10.06
C VAL A 11 -0.64 -5.60 9.94
N SER A 12 -1.23 -6.09 8.85
CA SER A 12 -1.38 -7.52 8.59
C SER A 12 -0.06 -8.11 8.11
N ALA A 13 0.48 -9.08 8.86
CA ALA A 13 1.66 -9.85 8.46
C ALA A 13 1.34 -10.92 7.39
N GLU A 14 0.04 -11.14 7.12
CA GLU A 14 -0.41 -11.99 6.04
C GLU A 14 -0.14 -11.28 4.70
N GLN A 15 0.44 -12.02 3.76
CA GLN A 15 0.97 -11.53 2.48
C GLN A 15 0.09 -10.41 1.90
N ALA A 16 0.65 -9.21 1.78
CA ALA A 16 -0.08 -8.04 1.30
C ALA A 16 -0.57 -8.29 -0.12
N ASN A 17 -1.87 -8.54 -0.25
CA ASN A 17 -2.59 -8.65 -1.50
C ASN A 17 -2.87 -7.25 -2.06
N VAL A 18 -1.85 -6.39 -2.16
CA VAL A 18 -2.02 -5.02 -2.67
C VAL A 18 -1.20 -4.87 -3.95
N SER A 19 -1.81 -4.21 -4.93
CA SER A 19 -1.16 -3.83 -6.16
C SER A 19 -1.30 -2.32 -6.41
N PHE A 20 -0.30 -1.77 -7.08
CA PHE A 20 -0.29 -0.41 -7.59
C PHE A 20 0.05 -0.49 -9.08
N GLN A 21 -0.90 -0.10 -9.94
CA GLN A 21 -0.72 -0.16 -11.40
C GLN A 21 -0.30 -1.56 -11.90
N GLY A 22 -0.87 -2.61 -11.31
CA GLY A 22 -0.55 -4.01 -11.63
C GLY A 22 0.77 -4.53 -11.04
N MET A 23 1.51 -3.71 -10.29
CA MET A 23 2.72 -4.13 -9.57
C MET A 23 2.37 -4.53 -8.14
N PRO A 24 2.82 -5.70 -7.64
CA PRO A 24 2.57 -6.12 -6.27
C PRO A 24 3.42 -5.30 -5.29
N VAL A 25 2.76 -4.68 -4.32
CA VAL A 25 3.37 -3.73 -3.39
C VAL A 25 2.91 -4.01 -1.97
N MET A 26 3.73 -3.64 -0.99
CA MET A 26 3.37 -3.66 0.41
C MET A 26 3.13 -2.23 0.90
N ILE A 27 2.15 -2.07 1.79
CA ILE A 27 1.88 -0.79 2.45
C ILE A 27 2.75 -0.71 3.70
N GLN A 28 3.64 0.26 3.74
CA GLN A 28 4.50 0.53 4.90
C GLN A 28 3.80 1.45 5.91
N HIS A 29 3.13 2.49 5.42
CA HIS A 29 2.46 3.48 6.25
C HIS A 29 1.30 4.14 5.49
N VAL A 30 0.25 4.54 6.22
CA VAL A 30 -0.90 5.27 5.66
C VAL A 30 -1.03 6.61 6.36
N ASP A 31 -0.97 7.68 5.58
CA ASP A 31 -1.21 9.05 6.03
C ASP A 31 -2.67 9.42 5.72
N GLU A 32 -3.50 9.43 6.76
CA GLU A 32 -4.93 9.75 6.63
C GLU A 32 -5.19 11.22 6.35
N SER A 33 -4.31 12.11 6.82
CA SER A 33 -4.50 13.55 6.64
C SER A 33 -4.32 13.95 5.18
N ASN A 34 -3.42 13.25 4.47
CA ASN A 34 -3.11 13.48 3.07
C ASN A 34 -3.77 12.45 2.13
N GLU A 35 -4.49 11.47 2.67
CA GLU A 35 -5.10 10.36 1.91
C GLU A 35 -4.09 9.58 1.04
N THR A 36 -2.85 9.45 1.53
CA THR A 36 -1.77 8.76 0.83
C THR A 36 -1.24 7.55 1.60
N ALA A 37 -0.61 6.63 0.90
CA ALA A 37 0.11 5.50 1.46
C ALA A 37 1.55 5.47 0.95
N ARG A 38 2.48 5.20 1.87
CA ARG A 38 3.84 4.81 1.56
C ARG A 38 3.85 3.33 1.26
N ILE A 39 4.30 2.97 0.06
CA ILE A 39 4.38 1.61 -0.44
C ILE A 39 5.79 1.27 -0.88
N TYR A 40 6.12 -0.03 -0.93
CA TYR A 40 7.34 -0.53 -1.57
C TYR A 40 7.05 -1.78 -2.39
N GLU A 41 7.82 -2.00 -3.45
CA GLU A 41 7.69 -3.19 -4.29
C GLU A 41 8.10 -4.45 -3.51
N VAL A 42 7.28 -5.51 -3.55
CA VAL A 42 7.58 -6.78 -2.87
C VAL A 42 8.91 -7.38 -3.35
N LYS A 43 9.18 -7.25 -4.66
CA LYS A 43 10.40 -7.79 -5.28
C LYS A 43 11.62 -6.87 -5.13
N ASN A 44 11.41 -5.59 -4.82
CA ASN A 44 12.48 -4.61 -4.70
C ASN A 44 12.14 -3.57 -3.60
N PRO A 45 12.32 -3.93 -2.33
CA PRO A 45 11.93 -3.09 -1.20
C PRO A 45 12.76 -1.80 -1.07
N GLY A 46 13.84 -1.65 -1.85
CA GLY A 46 14.66 -0.42 -1.87
C GLY A 46 14.00 0.76 -2.57
N ARG A 47 12.82 0.57 -3.20
CA ARG A 47 12.05 1.63 -3.85
C ARG A 47 10.76 1.88 -3.10
N GLU A 48 10.74 2.97 -2.35
CA GLU A 48 9.55 3.47 -1.67
C GLU A 48 8.85 4.52 -2.54
N LEU A 49 7.53 4.47 -2.57
CA LEU A 49 6.68 5.43 -3.28
C LEU A 49 5.58 5.91 -2.34
N THR A 50 5.23 7.19 -2.43
CA THR A 50 4.04 7.73 -1.77
C THR A 50 2.98 7.93 -2.84
N VAL A 51 1.87 7.21 -2.73
CA VAL A 51 0.78 7.22 -3.72
C VAL A 51 -0.56 7.46 -3.04
N PRO A 52 -1.57 7.99 -3.75
CA PRO A 52 -2.92 8.10 -3.23
C PRO A 52 -3.47 6.71 -2.86
N VAL A 53 -4.13 6.58 -1.71
CA VAL A 53 -4.68 5.28 -1.28
C VAL A 53 -5.74 4.75 -2.23
N ASN A 54 -6.48 5.65 -2.87
CA ASN A 54 -7.48 5.28 -3.87
C ASN A 54 -6.88 4.62 -5.12
N SER A 55 -5.57 4.78 -5.37
CA SER A 55 -4.85 4.19 -6.50
C SER A 55 -4.32 2.78 -6.20
N LEU A 56 -4.47 2.31 -4.96
CA LEU A 56 -4.14 0.95 -4.57
C LEU A 56 -5.33 0.02 -4.80
N GLU A 57 -5.04 -1.20 -5.21
CA GLU A 57 -6.02 -2.23 -5.53
C GLU A 57 -5.68 -3.51 -4.75
N GLU A 58 -6.70 -4.13 -4.16
CA GLU A 58 -6.55 -5.44 -3.50
C GLU A 58 -6.63 -6.55 -4.56
N ILE A 59 -5.76 -7.56 -4.49
CA ILE A 59 -5.69 -8.70 -5.44
C ILE A 59 -6.24 -10.01 -4.86
#